data_AF-A0A544ZLX1-F1
#
_entry.id   AF-A0A544ZLX1-F1
#
_cell.length_a   1.000
_cell.length_b   1.000
_cell.length_c   1.000
_cell.angle_alpha   90.00
_cell.angle_beta   90.00
_cell.angle_gamma   90.00
#
_symmetry.space_group_name_H-M   'P 1'
#
loop_
_entity.id
_entity.type
_entity.pdbx_description
1 polymer ?
#
loop_
_entity_poly.entity_id
_entity_poly.type
_entity_poly.pdbx_seq_one_letter_code
_entity_poly.pdbx_strand_id
1 'polypeptide(L)'
;MTTWGAIRIGRLTLRETTTGEEGLNAQTGERSLKLTGQEASPPLPAAELLARHDSVLGLHGALVQVTFDDKTGLDGYYGVTDASAVLRNEQGEIQTSDWSVSLKRFGGPGEVDIQSRLTGIKRANDFSLSGEAWHAPAIGHYAYSAGAAIPSSMTRATVDGTITVYRGLTSGTNPRWGCAPADYPLGRARLLSMGLERTGTNQQLEASGWELTNGLVRVTPSSSGTLLVEAWGGTTWEAKDWTISDGTPITGWDSATLVRNDYEQTVIRLTREQGPNETGRVVLDIGLRRGSRLVECYLQRSTSATLSAYLTAGEAYTNTASSGYLVASSNDADGNKATCGSARSFTAHANLGISKASVTALDCYLAAVVDGSSAVSGDAATDLRNQYVGALPEQTMAIRR
;
A
#
# COMPACT_ATOMS: atom_id res chain seq x y z
N MET A 1 10.57 -32.63 20.82
CA MET A 1 9.55 -31.59 20.60
C MET A 1 9.16 -31.66 19.14
N THR A 2 7.87 -31.83 18.84
CA THR A 2 7.35 -31.71 17.47
C THR A 2 7.35 -30.23 17.12
N THR A 3 8.26 -29.83 16.23
CA THR A 3 8.34 -28.48 15.68
C THR A 3 7.07 -28.18 14.88
N TRP A 4 6.57 -26.94 14.93
CA TRP A 4 5.36 -26.51 14.20
C TRP A 4 5.64 -26.08 12.74
N GLY A 5 6.86 -26.32 12.25
CA GLY A 5 7.34 -25.81 10.96
C GLY A 5 7.48 -24.29 10.95
N ALA A 6 7.73 -23.72 9.77
CA ALA A 6 7.59 -22.28 9.61
C ALA A 6 6.11 -21.91 9.60
N ILE A 7 5.78 -20.78 10.23
CA ILE A 7 4.43 -20.23 10.25
C ILE A 7 4.50 -18.84 9.63
N ARG A 8 3.66 -18.60 8.63
CA ARG A 8 3.49 -17.26 8.07
C ARG A 8 2.24 -16.64 8.68
N ILE A 9 2.41 -15.56 9.42
CA ILE A 9 1.33 -14.76 10.00
C ILE A 9 1.34 -13.40 9.29
N GLY A 10 0.39 -13.19 8.38
CA GLY A 10 0.38 -11.98 7.58
C GLY A 10 1.66 -11.85 6.72
N ARG A 11 2.37 -10.74 6.91
CA ARG A 11 3.62 -10.42 6.19
C ARG A 11 4.85 -11.09 6.84
N LEU A 12 4.70 -11.58 8.07
CA LEU A 12 5.79 -12.09 8.89
C LEU A 12 5.90 -13.61 8.79
N THR A 13 7.10 -14.11 8.54
CA THR A 13 7.43 -15.53 8.66
C THR A 13 8.20 -15.75 9.95
N LEU A 14 7.61 -16.56 10.84
CA LEU A 14 8.19 -16.99 12.11
C LEU A 14 8.68 -18.42 11.95
N ARG A 15 9.95 -18.67 12.27
CA ARG A 15 10.62 -19.95 11.94
C ARG A 15 10.74 -20.88 13.14
N GLU A 16 10.68 -20.32 14.32
CA GLU A 16 11.02 -21.01 15.58
C GLU A 16 9.81 -20.99 16.52
N THR A 17 8.72 -21.61 16.07
CA THR A 17 7.54 -21.80 16.92
C THR A 17 7.78 -22.95 17.88
N THR A 18 7.85 -22.65 19.17
CA THR A 18 8.15 -23.61 20.23
C THR A 18 6.89 -24.29 20.75
N THR A 19 5.77 -23.57 20.83
CA THR A 19 4.48 -24.11 21.25
C THR A 19 3.31 -23.50 20.49
N GLY A 20 2.24 -24.28 20.34
CA GLY A 20 0.94 -23.82 19.85
C GLY A 20 -0.18 -24.46 20.65
N GLU A 21 -1.14 -23.66 21.11
CA GLU A 21 -2.27 -24.06 21.94
C GLU A 21 -3.59 -23.66 21.27
N GLU A 22 -4.41 -24.65 20.91
CA GLU A 22 -5.75 -24.43 20.37
C GLU A 22 -6.80 -24.39 21.49
N GLY A 23 -7.74 -23.45 21.39
CA GLY A 23 -8.86 -23.30 22.32
C GLY A 23 -10.20 -23.24 21.59
N LEU A 24 -11.25 -23.70 22.26
CA LEU A 24 -12.64 -23.51 21.84
C LEU A 24 -13.42 -22.92 23.02
N ASN A 25 -13.94 -21.71 22.86
CA ASN A 25 -14.86 -21.14 23.83
C ASN A 25 -16.23 -21.82 23.66
N ALA A 26 -16.61 -22.65 24.63
CA ALA A 26 -17.82 -23.47 24.55
C ALA A 26 -19.12 -22.64 24.48
N GLN A 27 -19.12 -21.41 24.98
CA GLN A 27 -20.28 -20.53 25.02
C GLN A 27 -20.48 -19.75 23.70
N THR A 28 -19.39 -19.34 23.07
CA THR A 28 -19.41 -18.51 21.85
C THR A 28 -19.11 -19.30 20.58
N GLY A 29 -18.58 -20.52 20.71
CA GLY A 29 -18.07 -21.31 19.59
C GLY A 29 -16.80 -20.73 18.96
N GLU A 30 -16.19 -19.72 19.59
CA GLU A 30 -14.98 -19.07 19.08
C GLU A 30 -13.76 -19.98 19.22
N ARG A 31 -13.03 -20.16 18.12
CA ARG A 31 -11.78 -20.91 18.09
C ARG A 31 -10.61 -19.95 18.28
N SER A 32 -9.71 -20.26 19.20
CA SER A 32 -8.49 -19.49 19.45
C SER A 32 -7.24 -20.32 19.20
N LEU A 33 -6.14 -19.65 18.88
CA LEU A 33 -4.81 -20.24 18.74
C LEU A 33 -3.80 -19.31 19.40
N LYS A 34 -3.02 -19.81 20.35
CA LYS A 34 -1.87 -19.10 20.92
C LYS A 34 -0.60 -19.74 20.43
N LEU A 35 0.29 -18.93 19.86
CA LEU A 35 1.61 -19.34 19.40
C LEU A 35 2.67 -18.67 20.26
N THR A 36 3.73 -19.40 20.60
CA THR A 36 4.93 -18.84 21.21
C THR A 36 6.18 -19.36 20.52
N GLY A 37 7.23 -18.56 20.55
CA GLY A 37 8.50 -18.90 19.94
C GLY A 37 9.60 -17.94 20.33
N GLN A 38 10.76 -18.12 19.71
CA GLN A 38 11.93 -17.25 19.87
C GLN A 38 12.59 -17.10 18.52
N GLU A 39 12.90 -15.89 18.08
CA GLU A 39 13.78 -15.70 16.91
C GLU A 39 15.23 -15.58 17.40
N ALA A 40 16.06 -16.55 17.03
CA ALA A 40 17.48 -16.62 17.43
C ALA A 40 18.35 -17.46 16.48
N SER A 41 17.78 -18.44 15.78
CA SER A 41 18.49 -19.49 15.04
C SER A 41 17.89 -19.74 13.64
N PRO A 42 18.68 -19.60 12.56
CA PRO A 42 20.08 -19.19 12.56
C PRO A 42 20.24 -17.74 13.06
N PRO A 43 21.40 -17.38 13.65
CA PRO A 43 21.65 -16.03 14.13
C PRO A 43 21.32 -14.97 13.08
N LEU A 44 20.45 -14.03 13.44
CA LEU A 44 20.05 -12.92 12.59
C LEU A 44 20.91 -11.68 12.91
N PRO A 45 21.21 -10.82 11.92
CA PRO A 45 21.77 -9.51 12.19
C PRO A 45 20.89 -8.73 13.16
N ALA A 46 21.50 -7.94 14.05
CA ALA A 46 20.79 -7.17 15.09
C ALA A 46 19.62 -6.33 14.54
N ALA A 47 19.81 -5.69 13.39
CA ALA A 47 18.78 -4.89 12.72
C ALA A 47 17.61 -5.73 12.19
N GLU A 48 17.88 -6.95 11.69
CA GLU A 48 16.82 -7.85 11.24
C GLU A 48 16.03 -8.41 12.42
N LEU A 49 16.72 -8.77 13.50
CA LEU A 49 16.05 -9.25 14.71
C LEU A 49 15.15 -8.19 15.34
N LEU A 50 15.63 -6.94 15.41
CA LEU A 50 14.81 -5.80 15.86
C LEU A 50 13.61 -5.57 14.92
N ALA A 51 13.81 -5.65 13.60
CA ALA A 51 12.71 -5.52 12.64
C ALA A 51 11.65 -6.63 12.81
N ARG A 52 12.05 -7.87 13.11
CA ARG A 52 11.12 -8.97 13.41
C ARG A 52 10.40 -8.76 14.74
N HIS A 53 11.12 -8.32 15.78
CA HIS A 53 10.53 -7.94 17.06
C HIS A 53 9.41 -6.91 16.88
N ASP A 54 9.70 -5.81 16.20
CA ASP A 54 8.72 -4.75 15.92
C ASP A 54 7.58 -5.26 15.03
N SER A 55 7.87 -6.17 14.09
CA SER A 55 6.85 -6.77 13.22
C SER A 55 5.88 -7.66 13.97
N VAL A 56 6.32 -8.40 15.00
CA VAL A 56 5.43 -9.15 15.89
C VAL A 56 4.48 -8.18 16.60
N LEU A 57 5.01 -7.12 17.21
CA LEU A 57 4.19 -6.12 17.91
C LEU A 57 3.20 -5.44 16.96
N GLY A 58 3.61 -5.18 15.71
CA GLY A 58 2.80 -4.59 14.67
C GLY A 58 1.63 -5.45 14.18
N LEU A 59 1.56 -6.74 14.55
CA LEU A 59 0.44 -7.61 14.21
C LEU A 59 -0.83 -7.30 15.03
N HIS A 60 -0.69 -6.66 16.19
CA HIS A 60 -1.81 -6.48 17.13
C HIS A 60 -3.03 -5.82 16.46
N GLY A 61 -4.21 -6.43 16.62
CA GLY A 61 -5.47 -5.93 16.08
C GLY A 61 -5.68 -6.17 14.58
N ALA A 62 -4.71 -6.74 13.87
CA ALA A 62 -4.82 -6.98 12.43
C ALA A 62 -5.66 -8.23 12.10
N LEU A 63 -6.37 -8.17 10.96
CA LEU A 63 -6.84 -9.37 10.26
C LEU A 63 -5.69 -9.90 9.40
N VAL A 64 -5.33 -11.16 9.61
CA VAL A 64 -4.21 -11.79 8.92
C VAL A 64 -4.61 -13.15 8.38
N GLN A 65 -4.10 -13.47 7.21
CA GLN A 65 -4.02 -14.84 6.72
C GLN A 65 -2.86 -15.55 7.41
N VAL A 66 -3.09 -16.79 7.84
CA VAL A 66 -2.08 -17.64 8.47
C VAL A 66 -1.94 -18.93 7.66
N THR A 67 -0.69 -19.29 7.35
CA THR A 67 -0.35 -20.56 6.69
C THR A 67 0.71 -21.30 7.49
N PHE A 68 0.57 -22.61 7.60
CA PHE A 68 1.45 -23.50 8.35
C PHE A 68 2.06 -24.54 7.41
N ASP A 69 3.37 -24.75 7.50
CA ASP A 69 4.02 -25.80 6.71
C ASP A 69 3.54 -27.21 7.11
N ASP A 70 3.55 -27.49 8.42
CA ASP A 70 3.27 -28.85 8.93
C ASP A 70 1.80 -29.06 9.33
N LYS A 71 1.03 -27.98 9.50
CA LYS A 71 -0.33 -27.99 10.06
C LYS A 71 -1.34 -27.29 9.14
N THR A 72 -1.32 -27.62 7.86
CA THR A 72 -2.14 -26.98 6.81
C THR A 72 -3.66 -26.99 7.08
N GLY A 73 -4.17 -27.93 7.90
CA GLY A 73 -5.58 -27.91 8.35
C GLY A 73 -5.95 -26.70 9.23
N LEU A 74 -4.94 -25.97 9.72
CA LEU A 74 -5.07 -24.72 10.45
C LEU A 74 -4.94 -23.50 9.53
N ASP A 75 -4.67 -23.66 8.24
CA ASP A 75 -4.62 -22.52 7.33
C ASP A 75 -5.97 -21.78 7.32
N GLY A 76 -5.91 -20.45 7.33
CA GLY A 76 -7.12 -19.65 7.38
C GLY A 76 -6.90 -18.18 7.68
N TYR A 77 -8.01 -17.50 7.98
CA TYR A 77 -8.02 -16.10 8.38
C TYR A 77 -8.21 -15.99 9.89
N TYR A 78 -7.41 -15.12 10.50
CA TYR A 78 -7.31 -14.93 11.93
C TYR A 78 -7.32 -13.45 12.28
N GLY A 79 -7.93 -13.10 13.41
CA GLY A 79 -7.76 -11.79 14.04
C GLY A 79 -6.71 -11.90 15.13
N VAL A 80 -5.72 -11.02 15.12
CA VAL A 80 -4.68 -10.98 16.16
C VAL A 80 -5.24 -10.26 17.38
N THR A 81 -5.52 -10.99 18.45
CA THR A 81 -6.11 -10.44 19.68
C THR A 81 -5.05 -9.92 20.65
N ASP A 82 -3.85 -10.50 20.61
CA ASP A 82 -2.71 -10.06 21.41
C ASP A 82 -1.39 -10.39 20.70
N ALA A 83 -0.38 -9.55 20.90
CA ALA A 83 0.96 -9.76 20.35
C ALA A 83 2.00 -9.17 21.31
N SER A 84 3.03 -9.96 21.63
CA SER A 84 4.11 -9.56 22.53
C SER A 84 5.45 -10.06 22.00
N ALA A 85 6.49 -9.27 22.23
CA ALA A 85 7.86 -9.62 21.92
C ALA A 85 8.79 -9.08 23.01
N VAL A 86 9.84 -9.82 23.35
CA VAL A 86 10.84 -9.45 24.35
C VAL A 86 12.22 -9.62 23.74
N LEU A 87 12.90 -8.50 23.50
CA LEU A 87 14.28 -8.50 23.02
C LEU A 87 15.23 -8.76 24.18
N ARG A 88 16.12 -9.74 24.04
CA ARG A 88 17.23 -9.99 24.98
C ARG A 88 18.55 -9.73 24.27
N ASN A 89 19.46 -9.07 24.97
CA ASN A 89 20.83 -8.86 24.54
C ASN A 89 21.76 -9.21 25.71
N GLU A 90 22.38 -10.38 25.63
CA GLU A 90 23.34 -10.85 26.63
C GLU A 90 24.73 -10.36 26.25
N GLN A 91 25.08 -9.17 26.76
CA GLN A 91 26.42 -8.58 26.65
C GLN A 91 26.97 -8.44 25.20
N GLY A 92 26.09 -8.35 24.20
CA GLY A 92 26.48 -8.26 22.79
C GLY A 92 26.92 -9.59 22.17
N GLU A 93 26.86 -10.70 22.92
CA GLU A 93 27.23 -12.03 22.45
C GLU A 93 26.03 -12.79 21.87
N ILE A 94 24.87 -12.65 22.50
CA ILE A 94 23.62 -13.31 22.07
C ILE A 94 22.50 -12.28 22.04
N GLN A 95 21.83 -12.17 20.88
CA GLN A 95 20.60 -11.40 20.73
C GLN A 95 19.46 -12.33 20.32
N THR A 96 18.36 -12.32 21.09
CA THR A 96 17.17 -13.10 20.78
C THR A 96 15.91 -12.26 20.92
N SER A 97 14.82 -12.68 20.28
CA SER A 97 13.49 -12.09 20.49
C SER A 97 12.49 -13.20 20.80
N ASP A 98 12.13 -13.36 22.08
CA ASP A 98 11.01 -14.21 22.47
C ASP A 98 9.71 -13.54 22.05
N TRP A 99 8.74 -14.30 21.53
CA TRP A 99 7.48 -13.74 21.07
C TRP A 99 6.28 -14.63 21.42
N SER A 100 5.11 -13.99 21.52
CA SER A 100 3.82 -14.67 21.61
C SER A 100 2.76 -13.93 20.81
N VAL A 101 1.94 -14.68 20.08
CA VAL A 101 0.81 -14.15 19.32
C VAL A 101 -0.44 -14.95 19.69
N SER A 102 -1.50 -14.24 20.09
CA SER A 102 -2.82 -14.82 20.33
C SER A 102 -3.75 -14.48 19.17
N LEU A 103 -4.44 -15.48 18.66
CA LEU A 103 -5.23 -15.42 17.45
C LEU A 103 -6.66 -15.90 17.72
N LYS A 104 -7.63 -15.21 17.11
CA LYS A 104 -9.01 -15.65 16.94
C LYS A 104 -9.20 -16.17 15.52
N ARG A 105 -9.58 -17.43 15.35
CA ARG A 105 -9.80 -18.03 14.03
C ARG A 105 -11.18 -17.66 13.50
N PHE A 106 -11.23 -17.07 12.30
CA PHE A 106 -12.48 -16.84 11.57
C PHE A 106 -12.89 -18.06 10.75
N GLY A 107 -11.92 -18.75 10.14
CA GLY A 107 -12.13 -19.99 9.39
C GLY A 107 -11.14 -20.17 8.25
N GLY A 108 -11.18 -21.34 7.61
CA GLY A 108 -10.40 -21.66 6.41
C GLY A 108 -11.01 -21.08 5.11
N PRO A 109 -10.36 -21.26 3.94
CA PRO A 109 -10.82 -20.72 2.65
C PRO A 109 -12.24 -21.17 2.22
N GLY A 110 -12.65 -22.36 2.67
CA GLY A 110 -14.01 -22.88 2.44
C GLY A 110 -15.07 -22.27 3.35
N GLU A 111 -14.68 -21.71 4.50
CA GLU A 111 -15.57 -21.35 5.61
C GLU A 111 -15.85 -19.84 5.68
N VAL A 112 -15.01 -19.01 5.06
CA VAL A 112 -15.11 -17.55 5.10
C VAL A 112 -15.12 -16.91 3.72
N ASP A 113 -15.83 -15.80 3.64
CA ASP A 113 -15.66 -14.78 2.62
C ASP A 113 -14.91 -13.58 3.20
N ILE A 114 -14.17 -12.92 2.32
CA ILE A 114 -13.56 -11.63 2.58
C ILE A 114 -14.55 -10.57 2.09
N GLN A 115 -14.89 -9.63 2.96
CA GLN A 115 -15.67 -8.46 2.59
C GLN A 115 -14.78 -7.21 2.58
N SER A 116 -14.74 -6.56 1.43
CA SER A 116 -14.17 -5.24 1.25
C SER A 116 -15.23 -4.19 1.54
N ARG A 117 -15.11 -3.50 2.67
CA ARG A 117 -15.98 -2.37 3.01
C ARG A 117 -15.46 -1.11 2.35
N LEU A 118 -16.08 -0.74 1.25
CA LEU A 118 -15.78 0.49 0.52
C LEU A 118 -16.61 1.60 1.16
N THR A 119 -15.97 2.34 2.06
CA THR A 119 -16.62 3.36 2.88
C THR A 119 -16.32 4.76 2.35
N GLY A 120 -17.12 5.74 2.79
CA GLY A 120 -16.90 7.15 2.46
C GLY A 120 -17.56 7.60 1.16
N ILE A 121 -17.11 8.75 0.68
CA ILE A 121 -17.60 9.40 -0.54
C ILE A 121 -16.44 9.60 -1.50
N LYS A 122 -16.76 9.68 -2.80
CA LYS A 122 -15.79 10.05 -3.83
C LYS A 122 -15.14 11.41 -3.49
N ARG A 123 -13.92 11.63 -3.96
CA ARG A 123 -13.20 12.88 -3.71
C ARG A 123 -13.98 14.06 -4.27
N ALA A 124 -14.23 15.05 -3.41
CA ALA A 124 -14.74 16.34 -3.85
C ALA A 124 -13.74 16.94 -4.85
N ASN A 125 -14.21 17.35 -6.01
CA ASN A 125 -13.36 17.86 -7.07
C ASN A 125 -13.92 19.13 -7.70
N ASP A 126 -13.01 20.00 -8.14
CA ASP A 126 -13.32 21.32 -8.69
C ASP A 126 -13.68 21.26 -10.19
N PHE A 127 -13.78 20.04 -10.75
CA PHE A 127 -13.94 19.77 -12.19
C PHE A 127 -15.29 19.13 -12.53
N SER A 128 -16.22 19.03 -11.57
CA SER A 128 -17.55 18.42 -11.73
C SER A 128 -17.52 16.97 -12.23
N LEU A 129 -16.47 16.23 -11.86
CA LEU A 129 -16.24 14.86 -12.30
C LEU A 129 -16.98 13.88 -11.40
N SER A 130 -17.63 12.89 -12.00
CA SER A 130 -18.32 11.83 -11.28
C SER A 130 -17.37 10.84 -10.62
N GLY A 131 -16.15 10.66 -11.15
CA GLY A 131 -15.20 9.62 -10.74
C GLY A 131 -15.73 8.20 -10.95
N GLU A 132 -14.83 7.22 -10.91
CA GLU A 132 -15.18 5.81 -11.07
C GLU A 132 -14.78 5.02 -9.83
N ALA A 133 -15.75 4.44 -9.14
CA ALA A 133 -15.46 3.54 -8.03
C ALA A 133 -14.96 2.21 -8.57
N TRP A 134 -13.91 1.69 -7.95
CA TRP A 134 -13.22 0.48 -8.39
C TRP A 134 -12.73 -0.31 -7.17
N HIS A 135 -12.42 -1.59 -7.38
CA HIS A 135 -11.89 -2.48 -6.36
C HIS A 135 -11.05 -3.58 -7.00
N ALA A 136 -9.94 -3.91 -6.36
CA ALA A 136 -9.04 -4.98 -6.79
C ALA A 136 -8.87 -5.97 -5.64
N PRO A 137 -9.55 -7.14 -5.67
CA PRO A 137 -9.28 -8.21 -4.70
C PRO A 137 -7.86 -8.78 -4.90
N ALA A 138 -7.39 -9.60 -3.97
CA ALA A 138 -6.10 -10.27 -4.11
C ALA A 138 -6.06 -11.16 -5.36
N ILE A 139 -4.87 -11.39 -5.91
CA ILE A 139 -4.68 -12.37 -6.99
C ILE A 139 -5.11 -13.75 -6.47
N GLY A 140 -5.81 -14.53 -7.29
CA GLY A 140 -6.35 -15.83 -6.90
C GLY A 140 -7.73 -15.79 -6.23
N HIS A 141 -8.39 -14.61 -6.20
CA HIS A 141 -9.75 -14.52 -5.67
C HIS A 141 -10.77 -15.31 -6.50
N TYR A 142 -11.88 -15.69 -5.87
CA TYR A 142 -13.01 -16.37 -6.49
C TYR A 142 -14.35 -15.90 -5.90
N ALA A 143 -15.45 -16.30 -6.53
CA ALA A 143 -16.81 -15.99 -6.09
C ALA A 143 -17.06 -14.49 -5.80
N TYR A 144 -16.48 -13.62 -6.63
CA TYR A 144 -16.62 -12.17 -6.46
C TYR A 144 -18.08 -11.72 -6.64
N SER A 145 -18.61 -11.02 -5.64
CA SER A 145 -19.97 -10.49 -5.62
C SER A 145 -19.96 -9.03 -5.19
N ALA A 146 -20.59 -8.17 -5.99
CA ALA A 146 -20.71 -6.73 -5.76
C ALA A 146 -22.19 -6.28 -5.72
N GLY A 147 -23.09 -7.19 -5.33
CA GLY A 147 -24.54 -6.99 -5.37
C GLY A 147 -25.15 -7.48 -6.69
N ALA A 148 -26.29 -6.86 -7.09
CA ALA A 148 -27.07 -7.31 -8.25
C ALA A 148 -26.47 -6.91 -9.61
N ALA A 149 -25.60 -5.89 -9.65
CA ALA A 149 -24.94 -5.45 -10.87
C ALA A 149 -23.58 -6.14 -11.01
N ILE A 150 -23.28 -6.63 -12.22
CA ILE A 150 -21.96 -7.16 -12.56
C ILE A 150 -21.08 -5.96 -12.96
N PRO A 151 -20.05 -5.60 -12.17
CA PRO A 151 -19.13 -4.55 -12.56
C PRO A 151 -18.31 -4.97 -13.78
N SER A 152 -17.92 -4.00 -14.60
CA SER A 152 -16.90 -4.23 -15.63
C SER A 152 -15.57 -4.62 -14.97
N SER A 153 -14.69 -5.29 -15.70
CA SER A 153 -13.38 -5.67 -15.17
C SER A 153 -12.29 -5.55 -16.23
N MET A 154 -11.07 -5.42 -15.75
CA MET A 154 -9.84 -5.49 -16.54
C MET A 154 -8.78 -6.28 -15.77
N THR A 155 -7.72 -6.69 -16.46
CA THR A 155 -6.57 -7.32 -15.83
C THR A 155 -5.32 -6.45 -15.99
N ARG A 156 -4.44 -6.50 -15.01
CA ARG A 156 -3.11 -5.87 -15.05
C ARG A 156 -2.06 -6.91 -14.68
N ALA A 157 -0.96 -6.98 -15.43
CA ALA A 157 0.19 -7.79 -15.03
C ALA A 157 0.92 -7.06 -13.90
N THR A 158 1.08 -7.72 -12.75
CA THR A 158 1.91 -7.25 -11.63
C THR A 158 3.16 -8.12 -11.53
N VAL A 159 4.13 -7.70 -10.71
CA VAL A 159 5.28 -8.56 -10.37
C VAL A 159 4.90 -9.87 -9.66
N ASP A 160 3.73 -9.90 -9.00
CA ASP A 160 3.23 -11.06 -8.25
C ASP A 160 2.27 -11.93 -9.11
N GLY A 161 2.01 -11.55 -10.37
CA GLY A 161 1.04 -12.20 -11.27
C GLY A 161 -0.07 -11.27 -11.76
N THR A 162 -1.05 -11.82 -12.47
CA THR A 162 -2.15 -11.03 -13.04
C THR A 162 -3.20 -10.68 -11.98
N ILE A 163 -3.46 -9.38 -11.77
CA ILE A 163 -4.51 -8.88 -10.89
C ILE A 163 -5.74 -8.43 -11.68
N THR A 164 -6.93 -8.73 -11.17
CA THR A 164 -8.20 -8.26 -11.73
C THR A 164 -8.66 -7.01 -11.01
N VAL A 165 -9.03 -5.98 -11.76
CA VAL A 165 -9.58 -4.73 -11.25
C VAL A 165 -11.04 -4.62 -11.71
N TYR A 166 -11.97 -4.60 -10.76
CA TYR A 166 -13.38 -4.34 -11.01
C TYR A 166 -13.66 -2.85 -11.00
N ARG A 167 -14.40 -2.39 -12.00
CA ARG A 167 -14.62 -0.98 -12.31
C ARG A 167 -16.11 -0.66 -12.42
N GLY A 168 -16.46 0.59 -12.12
CA GLY A 168 -17.83 1.07 -12.18
C GLY A 168 -18.71 0.52 -11.06
N LEU A 169 -18.17 0.37 -9.84
CA LEU A 169 -18.94 -0.11 -8.70
C LEU A 169 -20.05 0.88 -8.31
N THR A 170 -21.22 0.34 -8.00
CA THR A 170 -22.34 1.12 -7.47
C THR A 170 -21.99 1.70 -6.09
N SER A 171 -22.46 2.92 -5.82
CA SER A 171 -22.27 3.55 -4.51
C SER A 171 -22.87 2.71 -3.39
N GLY A 172 -22.13 2.56 -2.29
CA GLY A 172 -22.56 1.77 -1.13
C GLY A 172 -22.38 0.24 -1.28
N THR A 173 -21.82 -0.23 -2.40
CA THR A 173 -21.48 -1.64 -2.57
C THR A 173 -20.26 -2.03 -1.73
N ASN A 174 -20.37 -3.16 -1.02
CA ASN A 174 -19.28 -3.77 -0.26
C ASN A 174 -18.97 -5.16 -0.84
N PRO A 175 -18.01 -5.27 -1.76
CA PRO A 175 -17.73 -6.53 -2.44
C PRO A 175 -17.40 -7.67 -1.48
N ARG A 176 -17.83 -8.88 -1.81
CA ARG A 176 -17.50 -10.13 -1.13
C ARG A 176 -16.81 -11.09 -2.09
N TRP A 177 -15.82 -11.83 -1.60
CA TRP A 177 -15.00 -12.72 -2.41
C TRP A 177 -14.29 -13.75 -1.54
N GLY A 178 -13.98 -14.91 -2.10
CA GLY A 178 -13.12 -15.91 -1.46
C GLY A 178 -11.68 -15.79 -1.95
N CYS A 179 -10.73 -16.23 -1.13
CA CYS A 179 -9.31 -16.30 -1.48
C CYS A 179 -8.60 -17.31 -0.59
N ALA A 180 -7.70 -18.11 -1.16
CA ALA A 180 -6.83 -18.96 -0.36
C ALA A 180 -5.93 -18.08 0.54
N PRO A 181 -5.67 -18.48 1.80
CA PRO A 181 -4.77 -17.74 2.69
C PRO A 181 -3.39 -17.49 2.07
N ALA A 182 -2.81 -18.46 1.35
CA ALA A 182 -1.51 -18.30 0.71
C ALA A 182 -1.49 -17.22 -0.40
N ASP A 183 -2.62 -17.01 -1.08
CA ASP A 183 -2.74 -16.11 -2.22
C ASP A 183 -3.10 -14.68 -1.84
N TYR A 184 -3.69 -14.47 -0.65
CA TYR A 184 -4.14 -13.15 -0.19
C TYR A 184 -3.04 -12.05 -0.23
N PRO A 185 -1.75 -12.34 0.01
CA PRO A 185 -0.67 -11.37 -0.15
C PRO A 185 -0.33 -10.98 -1.59
N LEU A 186 -0.77 -11.74 -2.60
CA LEU A 186 -0.37 -11.50 -3.99
C LEU A 186 -1.04 -10.22 -4.53
N GLY A 187 -0.23 -9.36 -5.17
CA GLY A 187 -0.68 -8.06 -5.69
C GLY A 187 -0.90 -6.99 -4.62
N ARG A 188 -0.43 -7.23 -3.39
CA ARG A 188 -0.58 -6.32 -2.25
C ARG A 188 0.18 -5.01 -2.39
N ALA A 189 -0.33 -3.96 -1.73
CA ALA A 189 0.48 -2.84 -1.29
C ALA A 189 1.42 -3.27 -0.14
N ARG A 190 2.70 -2.88 -0.22
CA ARG A 190 3.73 -3.20 0.77
C ARG A 190 4.78 -2.10 0.84
N LEU A 191 5.38 -1.96 2.02
CA LEU A 191 6.58 -1.16 2.24
C LEU A 191 7.74 -2.09 2.57
N LEU A 192 8.83 -1.96 1.82
CA LEU A 192 10.12 -2.54 2.17
C LEU A 192 11.01 -1.45 2.75
N SER A 193 11.78 -1.79 3.78
CA SER A 193 12.85 -0.94 4.31
C SER A 193 13.99 -1.83 4.74
N MET A 194 15.21 -1.48 4.31
CA MET A 194 16.40 -2.34 4.47
C MET A 194 16.20 -3.74 3.84
N GLY A 195 15.44 -3.82 2.75
CA GLY A 195 15.12 -5.09 2.08
C GLY A 195 14.10 -5.97 2.80
N LEU A 196 13.58 -5.54 3.97
CA LEU A 196 12.58 -6.27 4.74
C LEU A 196 11.19 -5.65 4.58
N GLU A 197 10.19 -6.48 4.35
CA GLU A 197 8.78 -6.05 4.34
C GLU A 197 8.31 -5.74 5.77
N ARG A 198 7.75 -4.54 5.96
CA ARG A 198 7.34 -4.04 7.29
C ARG A 198 5.92 -4.48 7.64
N THR A 199 5.64 -4.66 8.94
CA THR A 199 4.33 -5.11 9.48
C THR A 199 3.77 -4.12 10.48
N GLY A 200 2.47 -3.79 10.38
CA GLY A 200 1.88 -2.73 11.21
C GLY A 200 2.41 -1.34 10.86
N THR A 201 2.20 -0.35 11.74
CA THR A 201 2.53 1.07 11.50
C THR A 201 3.60 1.64 12.43
N ASN A 202 3.78 1.03 13.61
CA ASN A 202 4.66 1.54 14.66
C ASN A 202 6.07 0.96 14.53
N GLN A 203 6.73 1.22 13.42
CA GLN A 203 8.12 0.79 13.18
C GLN A 203 9.01 1.98 12.83
N GLN A 204 10.28 1.90 13.22
CA GLN A 204 11.27 2.86 12.78
C GLN A 204 11.46 2.75 11.25
N LEU A 205 11.44 3.90 10.60
CA LEU A 205 11.65 4.02 9.17
C LEU A 205 12.61 5.16 8.89
N GLU A 206 13.72 4.85 8.23
CA GLU A 206 14.66 5.86 7.76
C GLU A 206 14.00 6.75 6.70
N ALA A 207 14.42 8.02 6.63
CA ALA A 207 13.89 8.97 5.65
C ALA A 207 14.13 8.54 4.18
N SER A 208 15.12 7.66 3.97
CA SER A 208 15.51 7.10 2.67
C SER A 208 15.67 5.57 2.75
N GLY A 209 15.98 4.92 1.62
CA GLY A 209 16.22 3.47 1.59
C GLY A 209 14.98 2.59 1.78
N TRP A 210 13.78 3.16 1.61
CA TRP A 210 12.51 2.45 1.59
C TRP A 210 11.98 2.31 0.16
N GLU A 211 11.14 1.30 -0.04
CA GLU A 211 10.43 1.03 -1.29
C GLU A 211 8.95 0.83 -0.98
N LEU A 212 8.09 1.70 -1.52
CA LEU A 212 6.64 1.54 -1.46
C LEU A 212 6.17 0.96 -2.80
N THR A 213 5.54 -0.21 -2.79
CA THR A 213 5.09 -0.86 -4.04
C THR A 213 3.75 -1.57 -3.87
N ASN A 214 2.99 -1.67 -4.96
CA ASN A 214 1.82 -2.55 -5.07
C ASN A 214 1.98 -3.61 -6.18
N GLY A 215 3.21 -3.77 -6.69
CA GLY A 215 3.54 -4.65 -7.80
C GLY A 215 3.18 -4.12 -9.20
N LEU A 216 2.48 -2.99 -9.30
CA LEU A 216 2.19 -2.27 -10.55
C LEU A 216 2.91 -0.93 -10.64
N VAL A 217 3.08 -0.30 -9.47
CA VAL A 217 3.77 0.95 -9.25
C VAL A 217 4.70 0.76 -8.08
N ARG A 218 5.89 1.35 -8.19
CA ARG A 218 6.88 1.42 -7.12
C ARG A 218 7.31 2.87 -6.93
N VAL A 219 7.52 3.27 -5.69
CA VAL A 219 8.05 4.57 -5.31
C VAL A 219 9.26 4.37 -4.43
N THR A 220 10.36 5.01 -4.79
CA THR A 220 11.58 5.08 -3.97
C THR A 220 12.03 6.55 -3.84
N PRO A 221 12.56 6.97 -2.68
CA PRO A 221 13.17 8.27 -2.55
C PRO A 221 14.52 8.28 -3.27
N SER A 222 14.78 9.32 -4.06
CA SER A 222 16.10 9.51 -4.67
C SER A 222 17.07 10.24 -3.72
N SER A 223 18.34 10.27 -4.09
CA SER A 223 19.37 11.02 -3.36
C SER A 223 19.21 12.54 -3.42
N SER A 224 18.35 13.06 -4.31
CA SER A 224 18.08 14.49 -4.47
C SER A 224 16.75 14.94 -3.86
N GLY A 225 16.09 14.09 -3.06
CA GLY A 225 14.78 14.38 -2.46
C GLY A 225 13.60 14.22 -3.42
N THR A 226 13.85 13.88 -4.68
CA THR A 226 12.81 13.51 -5.66
C THR A 226 12.21 12.15 -5.32
N LEU A 227 11.03 11.89 -5.89
CA LEU A 227 10.39 10.58 -5.86
C LEU A 227 10.62 9.90 -7.20
N LEU A 228 11.34 8.79 -7.19
CA LEU A 228 11.42 7.91 -8.34
C LEU A 228 10.14 7.08 -8.37
N VAL A 229 9.26 7.38 -9.33
CA VAL A 229 8.00 6.65 -9.53
C VAL A 229 8.18 5.74 -10.73
N GLU A 230 8.02 4.45 -10.50
CA GLU A 230 8.23 3.41 -11.49
C GLU A 230 6.93 2.67 -11.80
N ALA A 231 6.67 2.41 -13.07
CA ALA A 231 5.55 1.61 -13.52
C ALA A 231 6.02 0.25 -14.05
N TRP A 232 5.30 -0.81 -13.72
CA TRP A 232 5.60 -2.16 -14.20
C TRP A 232 4.91 -2.43 -15.54
N GLY A 233 5.68 -2.51 -16.63
CA GLY A 233 5.15 -2.82 -17.97
C GLY A 233 4.81 -4.30 -18.22
N GLY A 234 5.04 -5.17 -17.22
CA GLY A 234 4.89 -6.63 -17.35
C GLY A 234 6.22 -7.39 -17.40
N THR A 235 7.30 -6.71 -17.77
CA THR A 235 8.66 -7.29 -17.90
C THR A 235 9.75 -6.48 -17.20
N THR A 236 9.66 -5.15 -17.27
CA THR A 236 10.61 -4.24 -16.63
C THR A 236 9.88 -3.12 -15.88
N TRP A 237 10.60 -2.52 -14.93
CA TRP A 237 10.22 -1.28 -14.28
C TRP A 237 10.70 -0.11 -15.13
N GLU A 238 9.83 0.86 -15.33
CA GLU A 238 10.12 2.08 -16.08
C GLU A 238 9.96 3.29 -15.19
N ALA A 239 10.99 4.12 -15.11
CA ALA A 239 11.14 5.11 -14.06
C ALA A 239 10.94 6.55 -14.55
N LYS A 240 10.27 7.36 -13.73
CA LYS A 240 10.20 8.82 -13.88
C LYS A 240 10.50 9.49 -12.54
N ASP A 241 11.42 10.44 -12.55
CA ASP A 241 11.75 11.25 -11.38
C ASP A 241 10.79 12.43 -11.22
N TRP A 242 10.08 12.48 -10.10
CA TRP A 242 9.18 13.56 -9.74
C TRP A 242 9.79 14.46 -8.66
N THR A 243 9.94 15.74 -8.98
CA THR A 243 10.31 16.77 -8.01
C THR A 243 9.07 17.20 -7.23
N ILE A 244 9.19 17.23 -5.90
CA ILE A 244 8.22 17.83 -4.99
C ILE A 244 8.79 19.17 -4.52
N SER A 245 7.96 20.21 -4.53
CA SER A 245 8.36 21.56 -4.12
C SER A 245 7.31 22.16 -3.20
N ASP A 246 7.78 22.81 -2.14
CA ASP A 246 6.94 23.61 -1.25
C ASP A 246 6.95 25.10 -1.60
N GLY A 247 7.54 25.47 -2.74
CA GLY A 247 7.95 26.82 -3.11
C GLY A 247 9.42 26.82 -3.51
N THR A 248 10.17 25.90 -2.92
CA THR A 248 11.49 25.47 -3.38
C THR A 248 11.51 23.93 -3.52
N PRO A 249 12.25 23.37 -4.49
CA PRO A 249 12.43 21.93 -4.58
C PRO A 249 12.93 21.33 -3.26
N ILE A 250 12.26 20.27 -2.81
CA ILE A 250 12.66 19.53 -1.62
C ILE A 250 13.85 18.64 -1.99
N THR A 251 15.00 18.89 -1.36
CA THR A 251 16.25 18.16 -1.62
C THR A 251 16.49 17.00 -0.68
N GLY A 252 15.66 16.83 0.35
CA GLY A 252 15.76 15.77 1.34
C GLY A 252 14.60 15.80 2.34
N TRP A 253 14.42 14.67 3.03
CA TRP A 253 13.41 14.48 4.07
C TRP A 253 14.12 14.15 5.39
N ASP A 254 13.58 14.62 6.51
CA ASP A 254 14.18 14.43 7.83
C ASP A 254 13.72 13.13 8.48
N SER A 255 12.48 12.70 8.20
CA SER A 255 11.93 11.47 8.75
C SER A 255 10.88 10.84 7.85
N ALA A 256 10.70 9.54 7.98
CA ALA A 256 9.59 8.81 7.40
C ALA A 256 8.79 8.05 8.47
N THR A 257 7.49 7.86 8.25
CA THR A 257 6.63 7.09 9.15
C THR A 257 5.58 6.33 8.36
N LEU A 258 5.31 5.09 8.75
CA LEU A 258 4.27 4.28 8.12
C LEU A 258 2.92 4.60 8.77
N VAL A 259 2.03 5.28 8.04
CA VAL A 259 0.72 5.74 8.54
C VAL A 259 -0.34 4.66 8.41
N ARG A 260 -0.25 3.84 7.35
CA ARG A 260 -1.19 2.76 7.05
C ARG A 260 -0.44 1.61 6.37
N ASN A 261 -0.73 0.36 6.74
CA ASN A 261 -0.01 -0.81 6.22
C ASN A 261 -0.91 -2.04 5.97
N ASP A 262 -2.07 -1.82 5.36
CA ASP A 262 -2.95 -2.91 4.93
C ASP A 262 -2.47 -3.47 3.59
N TYR A 263 -2.90 -4.69 3.25
CA TYR A 263 -2.60 -5.28 1.95
C TYR A 263 -3.27 -4.51 0.81
N GLU A 264 -4.42 -3.91 1.08
CA GLU A 264 -5.22 -3.13 0.15
C GLU A 264 -4.67 -1.72 -0.03
N GLN A 265 -4.06 -1.13 1.02
CA GLN A 265 -3.49 0.21 0.96
C GLN A 265 -2.34 0.40 1.95
N THR A 266 -1.23 0.94 1.46
CA THR A 266 -0.08 1.34 2.28
C THR A 266 0.18 2.84 2.08
N VAL A 267 0.39 3.56 3.18
CA VAL A 267 0.65 5.02 3.19
C VAL A 267 1.87 5.32 4.05
N ILE A 268 2.86 5.96 3.46
CA ILE A 268 4.03 6.51 4.14
C ILE A 268 3.90 8.02 4.24
N ARG A 269 4.37 8.59 5.35
CA ARG A 269 4.47 10.02 5.60
C ARG A 269 5.92 10.42 5.66
N LEU A 270 6.33 11.38 4.84
CA LEU A 270 7.62 12.04 4.92
C LEU A 270 7.44 13.40 5.59
N THR A 271 8.40 13.79 6.44
CA THR A 271 8.38 15.09 7.11
C THR A 271 9.72 15.77 6.94
N ARG A 272 9.69 17.10 6.78
CA ARG A 272 10.87 17.95 6.89
C ARG A 272 10.58 19.22 7.68
N GLU A 273 11.59 19.79 8.30
CA GLU A 273 11.55 21.11 8.90
C GLU A 273 11.43 22.20 7.83
N GLN A 274 10.69 23.25 8.14
CA GLN A 274 10.43 24.36 7.24
C GLN A 274 11.50 25.46 7.41
N GLY A 275 12.71 25.25 6.88
CA GLY A 275 13.79 26.26 6.86
C GLY A 275 14.33 26.69 8.25
N PRO A 276 15.48 27.40 8.32
CA PRO A 276 16.13 27.70 9.60
C PRO A 276 15.41 28.77 10.46
N ASN A 277 14.44 29.50 9.89
CA ASN A 277 13.76 30.61 10.54
C ASN A 277 12.22 30.53 10.45
N GLU A 278 11.63 29.49 9.84
CA GLU A 278 10.18 29.35 9.78
C GLU A 278 9.72 28.31 10.81
N THR A 279 8.83 28.72 11.71
CA THR A 279 8.20 27.78 12.64
C THR A 279 7.21 26.93 11.86
N GLY A 280 7.59 25.72 11.45
CA GLY A 280 6.69 24.86 10.68
C GLY A 280 7.30 23.54 10.26
N ARG A 281 6.46 22.72 9.63
CA ARG A 281 6.87 21.46 9.01
C ARG A 281 6.19 21.30 7.67
N VAL A 282 6.88 20.67 6.73
CA VAL A 282 6.31 20.19 5.48
C VAL A 282 6.11 18.68 5.60
N VAL A 283 4.94 18.21 5.21
CA VAL A 283 4.55 16.80 5.30
C VAL A 283 4.07 16.34 3.93
N LEU A 284 4.55 15.18 3.49
CA LEU A 284 4.07 14.52 2.28
C LEU A 284 3.58 13.11 2.62
N ASP A 285 2.29 12.87 2.41
CA ASP A 285 1.74 11.52 2.43
C ASP A 285 1.81 10.92 1.02
N ILE A 286 2.33 9.70 0.91
CA ILE A 286 2.43 8.92 -0.32
C ILE A 286 1.69 7.61 -0.10
N GLY A 287 0.68 7.34 -0.92
CA GLY A 287 -0.19 6.18 -0.81
C GLY A 287 -0.20 5.33 -2.07
N LEU A 288 -0.15 4.00 -1.89
CA LEU A 288 -0.44 3.02 -2.93
C LEU A 288 -1.60 2.12 -2.51
N ARG A 289 -2.40 1.74 -3.49
CA ARG A 289 -3.54 0.82 -3.32
C ARG A 289 -3.31 -0.43 -4.16
N ARG A 290 -3.71 -1.60 -3.67
CA ARG A 290 -3.72 -2.84 -4.45
C ARG A 290 -4.41 -2.59 -5.80
N GLY A 291 -3.79 -3.08 -6.88
CA GLY A 291 -4.33 -2.95 -8.22
C GLY A 291 -4.25 -1.55 -8.84
N SER A 292 -3.85 -0.49 -8.13
CA SER A 292 -3.73 0.87 -8.68
C SER A 292 -2.53 1.05 -9.61
N ARG A 293 -2.68 1.88 -10.66
CA ARG A 293 -1.58 2.37 -11.52
C ARG A 293 -1.09 3.77 -11.14
N LEU A 294 -1.61 4.33 -10.05
CA LEU A 294 -1.28 5.68 -9.58
C LEU A 294 -0.79 5.68 -8.14
N VAL A 295 0.11 6.63 -7.87
CA VAL A 295 0.57 7.07 -6.55
C VAL A 295 -0.34 8.21 -6.10
N GLU A 296 -0.94 8.09 -4.93
CA GLU A 296 -1.70 9.19 -4.30
C GLU A 296 -0.73 10.02 -3.46
N CYS A 297 -0.68 11.33 -3.67
CA CYS A 297 0.19 12.24 -2.92
C CYS A 297 -0.64 13.34 -2.25
N TYR A 298 -0.27 13.70 -1.02
CA TYR A 298 -0.86 14.83 -0.31
C TYR A 298 0.24 15.61 0.41
N LEU A 299 0.59 16.77 -0.13
CA LEU A 299 1.60 17.68 0.39
C LEU A 299 0.92 18.75 1.26
N GLN A 300 1.45 18.98 2.45
CA GLN A 300 0.98 19.99 3.39
C GLN A 300 2.13 20.78 3.99
N ARG A 301 1.88 22.05 4.32
CA ARG A 301 2.80 22.91 5.08
C ARG A 301 2.05 23.88 5.99
N SER A 302 2.77 24.49 6.94
CA SER A 302 2.16 25.37 7.96
C SER A 302 1.77 26.75 7.46
N THR A 303 2.44 27.26 6.41
CA THR A 303 2.19 28.59 5.84
C THR A 303 1.89 28.52 4.34
N SER A 304 1.22 29.54 3.82
CA SER A 304 0.85 29.57 2.40
C SER A 304 2.07 29.71 1.48
N ALA A 305 2.16 28.90 0.43
CA ALA A 305 3.19 28.99 -0.59
C ALA A 305 2.71 28.43 -1.94
N THR A 306 3.61 28.39 -2.92
CA THR A 306 3.36 27.68 -4.18
C THR A 306 3.82 26.23 -4.05
N LEU A 307 2.87 25.31 -3.96
CA LEU A 307 3.15 23.88 -3.86
C LEU A 307 3.14 23.25 -5.25
N SER A 308 4.08 22.35 -5.57
CA SER A 308 4.09 21.66 -6.85
C SER A 308 4.66 20.24 -6.82
N ALA A 309 4.23 19.45 -7.80
CA ALA A 309 4.75 18.13 -8.12
C ALA A 309 4.90 18.03 -9.65
N TYR A 310 6.11 17.79 -10.16
CA TYR A 310 6.40 17.83 -11.59
C TYR A 310 7.59 16.94 -11.98
N LEU A 311 7.70 16.57 -13.26
CA LEU A 311 8.86 15.77 -13.70
C LEU A 311 10.15 16.58 -13.60
N THR A 312 11.19 15.94 -13.08
CA THR A 312 12.53 16.52 -13.00
C THR A 312 13.09 16.76 -14.40
N ALA A 313 12.97 15.75 -15.29
CA ALA A 313 13.17 15.90 -16.72
C ALA A 313 11.81 16.20 -17.39
N GLY A 314 11.60 17.45 -17.81
CA GLY A 314 10.32 17.88 -18.34
C GLY A 314 9.96 17.22 -19.68
N GLU A 315 8.67 16.93 -19.86
CA GLU A 315 8.10 16.40 -21.10
C GLU A 315 7.04 17.35 -21.66
N ALA A 316 6.88 17.40 -22.99
CA ALA A 316 5.77 18.10 -23.60
C ALA A 316 4.45 17.40 -23.26
N TYR A 317 3.41 18.16 -22.91
CA TYR A 317 2.16 17.61 -22.42
C TYR A 317 0.94 18.29 -23.01
N THR A 318 -0.18 17.58 -22.91
CA THR A 318 -1.52 18.09 -23.20
C THR A 318 -2.25 18.37 -21.89
N ASN A 319 -2.81 19.56 -21.79
CA ASN A 319 -3.71 19.98 -20.72
C ASN A 319 -5.09 20.26 -21.31
N THR A 320 -5.97 19.26 -21.29
CA THR A 320 -7.35 19.47 -21.70
C THR A 320 -8.04 20.33 -20.64
N ALA A 321 -8.60 21.48 -21.03
CA ALA A 321 -9.27 22.38 -20.10
C ALA A 321 -10.32 21.62 -19.27
N SER A 322 -10.34 21.88 -17.96
CA SER A 322 -11.27 21.27 -17.00
C SER A 322 -11.19 19.74 -16.88
N SER A 323 -10.10 19.10 -17.32
CA SER A 323 -9.96 17.64 -17.27
C SER A 323 -9.55 17.10 -15.90
N GLY A 324 -8.92 17.92 -15.06
CA GLY A 324 -8.31 17.52 -13.79
C GLY A 324 -6.98 16.78 -13.93
N TYR A 325 -6.38 16.70 -15.12
CA TYR A 325 -5.10 16.03 -15.34
C TYR A 325 -4.28 16.57 -16.53
N LEU A 326 -3.01 16.21 -16.53
CA LEU A 326 -2.02 16.42 -17.60
C LEU A 326 -1.48 15.08 -18.06
N VAL A 327 -1.19 14.93 -19.35
CA VAL A 327 -0.58 13.72 -19.91
C VAL A 327 0.46 14.08 -20.95
N ALA A 328 1.56 13.33 -21.01
CA ALA A 328 2.60 13.50 -22.02
C ALA A 328 2.00 13.40 -23.43
N SER A 329 2.44 14.28 -24.33
CA SER A 329 1.90 14.36 -25.69
C SER A 329 2.32 13.17 -26.55
N SER A 330 3.54 12.68 -26.35
CA SER A 330 4.12 11.52 -27.03
C SER A 330 4.38 10.38 -26.06
N ASN A 331 4.42 9.15 -26.59
CA ASN A 331 4.98 8.03 -25.83
C ASN A 331 6.47 8.29 -25.58
N ASP A 332 7.00 7.79 -24.47
CA ASP A 332 8.44 7.73 -24.22
C ASP A 332 9.08 6.52 -24.94
N ALA A 333 10.37 6.29 -24.68
CA ALA A 333 11.14 5.24 -25.32
C ALA A 333 10.59 3.83 -25.03
N ASP A 334 9.89 3.67 -23.92
CA ASP A 334 9.31 2.40 -23.48
C ASP A 334 7.83 2.27 -23.92
N GLY A 335 7.28 3.29 -24.59
CA GLY A 335 5.93 3.27 -25.13
C GLY A 335 4.87 3.85 -24.20
N ASN A 336 5.25 4.34 -23.02
CA ASN A 336 4.35 4.84 -21.99
C ASN A 336 4.20 6.37 -22.03
N LYS A 337 3.22 6.91 -21.30
CA LYS A 337 3.05 8.36 -21.14
C LYS A 337 2.98 8.74 -19.67
N ALA A 338 3.81 9.67 -19.22
CA ALA A 338 3.67 10.25 -17.89
C ALA A 338 2.32 10.99 -17.76
N THR A 339 1.66 10.85 -16.62
CA THR A 339 0.40 11.56 -16.32
C THR A 339 0.33 11.93 -14.85
N CYS A 340 -0.26 13.08 -14.57
CA CYS A 340 -0.54 13.53 -13.22
C CYS A 340 -1.81 14.37 -13.19
N GLY A 341 -2.38 14.54 -12.01
CA GLY A 341 -3.58 15.36 -11.85
C GLY A 341 -3.91 15.60 -10.40
N SER A 342 -5.05 16.26 -10.17
CA SER A 342 -5.54 16.60 -8.84
C SER A 342 -7.06 16.63 -8.85
N ALA A 343 -7.69 16.40 -7.69
CA ALA A 343 -9.12 16.65 -7.57
C ALA A 343 -9.40 18.16 -7.48
N ARG A 344 -8.40 18.95 -7.09
CA ARG A 344 -8.51 20.40 -6.95
C ARG A 344 -7.97 21.13 -8.17
N SER A 345 -8.49 22.33 -8.38
CA SER A 345 -7.96 23.28 -9.37
C SER A 345 -6.46 23.49 -9.19
N PHE A 346 -5.73 23.49 -10.31
CA PHE A 346 -4.29 23.67 -10.37
C PHE A 346 -3.87 24.42 -11.65
N THR A 347 -2.64 24.93 -11.63
CA THR A 347 -1.95 25.45 -12.81
C THR A 347 -0.95 24.42 -13.31
N ALA A 348 -0.90 24.19 -14.62
CA ALA A 348 0.06 23.26 -15.20
C ALA A 348 1.50 23.80 -15.06
N HIS A 349 2.40 22.94 -14.61
CA HIS A 349 3.83 23.22 -14.50
C HIS A 349 4.51 23.04 -15.86
N ALA A 350 5.56 23.80 -16.15
CA ALA A 350 6.26 23.75 -17.45
C ALA A 350 6.85 22.35 -17.76
N ASN A 351 7.27 21.62 -16.73
CA ASN A 351 7.92 20.30 -16.87
C ASN A 351 6.95 19.11 -16.75
N LEU A 352 5.68 19.22 -17.18
CA LEU A 352 4.64 18.23 -16.91
C LEU A 352 4.46 17.98 -15.41
N GLY A 353 3.46 18.65 -14.83
CA GLY A 353 3.23 18.61 -13.41
C GLY A 353 2.15 19.59 -12.99
N ILE A 354 1.80 19.59 -11.73
CA ILE A 354 0.81 20.50 -11.20
C ILE A 354 1.46 21.47 -10.22
N SER A 355 0.96 22.71 -10.20
CA SER A 355 1.35 23.75 -9.26
C SER A 355 0.13 24.46 -8.75
N LYS A 356 0.13 24.84 -7.47
CA LYS A 356 -0.93 25.61 -6.85
C LYS A 356 -0.30 26.71 -5.99
N ALA A 357 -0.56 27.96 -6.36
CA ALA A 357 -0.04 29.13 -5.66
C ALA A 357 -0.92 29.48 -4.44
N SER A 358 -0.29 30.07 -3.43
CA SER A 358 -0.96 30.61 -2.24
C SER A 358 -1.83 29.60 -1.49
N VAL A 359 -1.32 28.37 -1.29
CA VAL A 359 -2.00 27.32 -0.53
C VAL A 359 -1.11 26.68 0.53
N THR A 360 -1.75 26.02 1.49
CA THR A 360 -1.10 25.22 2.53
C THR A 360 -1.15 23.72 2.25
N ALA A 361 -1.89 23.29 1.21
CA ALA A 361 -2.00 21.89 0.83
C ALA A 361 -2.20 21.70 -0.68
N LEU A 362 -1.69 20.58 -1.18
CA LEU A 362 -1.81 20.11 -2.56
C LEU A 362 -2.06 18.61 -2.56
N ASP A 363 -3.19 18.19 -3.12
CA ASP A 363 -3.45 16.79 -3.47
C ASP A 363 -3.07 16.55 -4.93
N CYS A 364 -2.43 15.41 -5.20
CA CYS A 364 -2.20 14.98 -6.57
C CYS A 364 -2.15 13.46 -6.70
N TYR A 365 -2.16 13.01 -7.95
CA TYR A 365 -1.70 11.68 -8.30
C TYR A 365 -0.55 11.75 -9.31
N LEU A 366 0.36 10.78 -9.22
CA LEU A 366 1.46 10.57 -10.15
C LEU A 366 1.29 9.18 -10.77
N ALA A 367 1.38 9.06 -12.08
CA ALA A 367 1.19 7.78 -12.77
C ALA A 367 1.84 7.73 -14.14
N ALA A 368 1.84 6.54 -14.73
CA ALA A 368 2.09 6.31 -16.14
C ALA A 368 0.86 5.69 -16.80
N VAL A 369 0.55 6.15 -18.01
CA VAL A 369 -0.37 5.49 -18.93
C VAL A 369 0.43 4.39 -19.62
N VAL A 370 0.23 3.15 -19.17
CA VAL A 370 0.92 1.99 -19.74
C VAL A 370 0.38 1.72 -21.15
N ASP A 371 1.28 1.40 -22.08
CA ASP A 371 1.07 1.34 -23.53
C ASP A 371 0.71 2.70 -24.17
N GLY A 372 0.81 3.79 -23.40
CA GLY A 372 0.70 5.17 -23.88
C GLY A 372 -0.57 5.41 -24.70
N SER A 373 -0.39 5.67 -26.00
CA SER A 373 -1.50 5.94 -26.93
C SER A 373 -2.38 4.72 -27.24
N SER A 374 -1.90 3.50 -26.94
CA SER A 374 -2.61 2.23 -27.13
C SER A 374 -3.15 1.66 -25.82
N ALA A 375 -3.15 2.45 -24.74
CA ALA A 375 -3.63 2.03 -23.43
C ALA A 375 -5.05 1.48 -23.49
N VAL A 376 -5.25 0.32 -22.87
CA VAL A 376 -6.56 -0.30 -22.74
C VAL A 376 -7.47 0.52 -21.82
N SER A 377 -8.79 0.35 -21.97
CA SER A 377 -9.75 0.99 -21.06
C SER A 377 -9.44 0.61 -19.61
N GLY A 378 -9.24 1.63 -18.78
CA GLY A 378 -8.85 1.51 -17.39
C GLY A 378 -7.40 1.91 -17.12
N ASP A 379 -6.55 1.92 -18.14
CA ASP A 379 -5.17 2.41 -18.05
C ASP A 379 -4.95 3.71 -18.83
N ALA A 380 -5.92 4.14 -19.66
CA ALA A 380 -5.90 5.45 -20.29
C ALA A 380 -5.93 6.59 -19.26
N ALA A 381 -5.31 7.73 -19.57
CA ALA A 381 -5.18 8.86 -18.64
C ALA A 381 -6.51 9.31 -18.01
N THR A 382 -7.58 9.36 -18.79
CA THR A 382 -8.93 9.70 -18.31
C THR A 382 -9.45 8.68 -17.29
N ASP A 383 -9.21 7.39 -17.51
CA ASP A 383 -9.63 6.32 -16.61
C ASP A 383 -8.83 6.36 -15.31
N LEU A 384 -7.51 6.58 -15.37
CA LEU A 384 -6.66 6.75 -14.19
C LEU A 384 -7.12 7.94 -13.34
N ARG A 385 -7.43 9.06 -13.98
CA ARG A 385 -8.00 10.24 -13.31
C ARG A 385 -9.36 9.93 -12.67
N ASN A 386 -10.23 9.19 -13.36
CA ASN A 386 -11.52 8.79 -12.80
C ASN A 386 -11.37 7.83 -11.61
N GLN A 387 -10.42 6.89 -11.69
CA GLN A 387 -10.06 5.99 -10.59
C GLN A 387 -9.51 6.77 -9.40
N TYR A 388 -8.70 7.81 -9.62
CA TYR A 388 -8.25 8.70 -8.55
C TYR A 388 -9.43 9.42 -7.88
N VAL A 389 -10.31 10.07 -8.64
CA VAL A 389 -11.47 10.78 -8.04
C VAL A 389 -12.43 9.81 -7.34
N GLY A 390 -12.59 8.60 -7.89
CA GLY A 390 -13.53 7.59 -7.40
C GLY A 390 -12.97 6.57 -6.41
N ALA A 391 -11.68 6.62 -6.04
CA ALA A 391 -11.11 5.68 -5.07
C ALA A 391 -11.73 5.90 -3.68
N LEU A 392 -12.23 4.82 -3.10
CA LEU A 392 -12.88 4.81 -1.78
C LEU A 392 -11.95 4.23 -0.72
N PRO A 393 -11.93 4.74 0.51
CA PRO A 393 -11.36 4.04 1.65
C PRO A 393 -11.89 2.62 1.77
N GLU A 394 -10.98 1.65 1.85
CA GLU A 394 -11.31 0.24 2.00
C GLU A 394 -10.94 -0.24 3.42
N GLN A 395 -11.78 -1.08 4.00
CA GLN A 395 -11.44 -1.90 5.16
C GLN A 395 -11.86 -3.34 4.90
N THR A 396 -10.99 -4.29 5.18
CA THR A 396 -11.25 -5.70 4.91
C THR A 396 -11.66 -6.43 6.17
N MET A 397 -12.59 -7.38 6.04
CA MET A 397 -12.97 -8.28 7.13
C MET A 397 -13.26 -9.69 6.63
N ALA A 398 -12.98 -10.67 7.48
CA ALA A 398 -13.43 -12.04 7.29
C ALA A 398 -14.86 -12.20 7.84
N ILE A 399 -15.74 -12.78 7.02
CA ILE A 399 -17.14 -13.07 7.34
C ILE A 399 -17.37 -14.55 7.12
N ARG A 400 -17.99 -15.21 8.09
CA ARG A 400 -18.38 -16.62 7.95
C ARG A 400 -19.44 -16.76 6.87
N ARG A 401 -19.28 -17.76 6.00
CA ARG A 401 -20.27 -18.10 4.96
C ARG A 401 -21.60 -18.58 5.54
#